data_AF-A0AAN8E514-F1
#
_entry.id   AF-A0AAN8E514-F1
#
_cell.length_a   1.000
_cell.length_b   1.000
_cell.length_c   1.000
_cell.angle_alpha   90.00
_cell.angle_beta   90.00
_cell.angle_gamma   90.00
#
_symmetry.space_group_name_H-M   'P 1'
#
loop_
_entity.id
_entity.type
_entity.pdbx_description
1 polymer ?
#
loop_
_entity_poly.entity_id
_entity_poly.type
_entity_poly.pdbx_seq_one_letter_code
_entity_poly.pdbx_strand_id
1 'polypeptide(L)'
;MRLYLLLLLLLLLLLLLLLLLLLRRRRRRRRRRRRRRRRRRKRRREEEEEEEEEEEEEGEEEEEGEEEEEEEEEEEEEGEEEEEEEEEEEGGGGGGGGGGGGGGGGGGGGGGGGGGGGGGGGGGGGGGGGGGGGGGGGQHK
;
A
#
# COMPACT_ATOMS: atom_id res chain seq x y z
N MET A 1 69.70 37.48 -14.79
CA MET A 1 68.37 38.07 -14.51
C MET A 1 67.32 37.78 -15.59
N ARG A 2 67.55 38.07 -16.87
CA ARG A 2 66.55 37.87 -17.95
C ARG A 2 66.06 36.40 -18.09
N LEU A 3 66.95 35.42 -18.00
CA LEU A 3 66.59 34.00 -18.03
C LEU A 3 65.67 33.59 -16.86
N TYR A 4 65.94 34.05 -15.64
CA TYR A 4 65.10 33.80 -14.48
C TYR A 4 63.70 34.42 -14.61
N LEU A 5 63.60 35.63 -15.20
CA LEU A 5 62.31 36.26 -15.47
C LEU A 5 61.48 35.46 -16.48
N LEU A 6 62.11 34.93 -17.54
CA LEU A 6 61.44 34.07 -18.53
C LEU A 6 60.97 32.75 -17.91
N LEU A 7 61.81 32.10 -17.10
CA LEU A 7 61.46 30.86 -16.39
C LEU A 7 60.31 31.09 -15.39
N LEU A 8 60.34 32.20 -14.64
CA LEU A 8 59.27 32.56 -13.71
C LEU A 8 57.95 32.84 -14.45
N LEU A 9 58.00 33.54 -15.59
CA LEU A 9 56.82 33.81 -16.41
C LEU A 9 56.24 32.52 -17.02
N LEU A 10 57.10 31.61 -17.50
CA LEU A 10 56.68 30.31 -18.02
C LEU A 10 56.07 29.43 -16.92
N LEU A 11 56.66 29.40 -15.73
CA LEU A 11 56.11 28.69 -14.56
C LEU A 11 54.74 29.26 -14.17
N LEU A 12 54.59 30.58 -14.12
CA LEU A 12 53.33 31.24 -13.81
C LEU A 12 52.24 30.94 -14.85
N LEU A 13 52.60 30.91 -16.15
CA LEU A 13 51.68 30.54 -17.22
C LEU A 13 51.24 29.07 -17.11
N LEU A 14 52.16 28.15 -16.80
CA LEU A 14 51.84 26.75 -16.55
C LEU A 14 50.90 26.57 -15.35
N LEU A 15 51.16 27.28 -14.25
CA LEU A 15 50.28 27.26 -13.07
C LEU A 15 48.88 27.80 -13.38
N LEU A 16 48.79 28.89 -14.16
CA LEU A 16 47.52 29.47 -14.59
C LEU A 16 46.74 28.52 -15.50
N LEU A 17 47.42 27.85 -16.44
CA LEU A 17 46.83 26.84 -17.32
C LEU A 17 46.31 25.64 -16.52
N LEU A 18 47.09 25.16 -15.54
CA LEU A 18 46.68 24.08 -14.63
C LEU A 18 45.47 24.49 -13.78
N LEU A 19 45.45 25.71 -13.27
CA LEU A 19 44.30 26.27 -12.54
C LEU A 19 43.04 26.32 -13.42
N LEU A 20 43.15 26.80 -14.66
CA LEU A 20 42.04 26.82 -15.63
C LEU A 20 41.53 25.41 -15.94
N LEU A 21 42.42 24.43 -16.11
CA LEU A 21 42.05 23.03 -16.30
C LEU A 21 41.30 22.47 -15.08
N LEU A 22 41.77 22.75 -13.86
CA LEU A 22 41.10 22.34 -12.62
C LEU A 22 39.72 22.98 -12.49
N LEU A 23 39.57 24.28 -12.79
CA LEU A 23 38.29 24.98 -12.78
C LEU A 23 37.32 24.43 -13.82
N ARG A 24 37.79 24.15 -15.04
CA ARG A 24 37.00 23.49 -16.10
C ARG A 24 36.54 22.10 -15.67
N ARG A 25 37.42 21.30 -15.07
CA ARG A 25 37.10 19.96 -14.52
C ARG A 25 36.06 20.04 -13.40
N ARG A 26 36.19 21.00 -12.48
CA ARG A 26 35.24 21.24 -11.38
C ARG A 26 33.87 21.67 -11.91
N ARG A 27 33.81 22.58 -12.89
CA ARG A 27 32.56 23.02 -13.55
C ARG A 27 31.86 21.86 -14.28
N ARG A 28 32.59 21.02 -15.01
CA ARG A 28 32.03 19.83 -15.69
C ARG A 28 31.44 18.83 -14.69
N ARG A 29 32.13 18.56 -13.58
CA ARG A 29 31.63 17.65 -12.51
C ARG A 29 30.32 18.17 -11.87
N ARG A 30 30.21 19.48 -11.59
CA ARG A 30 28.98 20.09 -11.04
C ARG A 30 27.78 19.95 -11.97
N ARG A 31 27.95 20.15 -13.29
CA ARG A 31 26.87 19.99 -14.28
C ARG A 31 26.35 18.55 -14.34
N ARG A 32 27.23 17.55 -14.28
CA ARG A 32 26.84 16.12 -14.27
C ARG A 32 25.97 15.76 -13.05
N ARG A 33 26.33 16.27 -11.85
CA ARG A 33 25.56 16.03 -10.62
C ARG A 33 24.13 16.59 -10.70
N ARG A 34 23.96 17.81 -11.23
CA ARG A 34 22.63 18.42 -11.40
C ARG A 34 21.73 17.62 -12.34
N ARG A 35 22.27 17.14 -13.48
CA ARG A 35 21.52 16.30 -14.42
C ARG A 35 21.06 14.99 -13.79
N ARG A 36 21.93 14.31 -13.03
CA ARG A 36 21.57 13.07 -12.31
C ARG A 36 20.44 13.30 -11.30
N ARG A 37 20.49 14.39 -10.52
CA ARG A 37 19.43 14.74 -9.56
C ARG A 37 18.08 14.98 -10.25
N ARG A 38 18.07 15.70 -11.37
CA ARG A 38 16.84 15.94 -12.15
C ARG A 38 16.24 14.64 -12.69
N ARG A 39 17.06 13.74 -13.23
CA ARG A 39 16.60 12.43 -13.71
C ARG A 39 16.02 11.56 -12.60
N ARG A 40 16.65 11.55 -11.42
CA ARG A 40 16.14 10.82 -10.25
C ARG A 40 14.81 11.37 -9.75
N ARG A 41 14.63 12.70 -9.76
CA ARG A 41 13.34 13.31 -9.40
C ARG A 41 12.25 13.00 -10.42
N LYS A 42 12.58 12.97 -11.72
CA LYS A 42 11.60 12.59 -12.75
C LYS A 42 11.14 11.14 -12.55
N ARG A 43 12.08 10.21 -12.35
CA ARG A 43 11.77 8.80 -12.09
C ARG A 43 10.91 8.59 -10.86
N ARG A 44 11.24 9.25 -9.75
CA ARG A 44 10.40 9.16 -8.54
C ARG A 44 8.98 9.64 -8.75
N ARG A 45 8.81 10.70 -9.54
CA ARG A 45 7.48 11.20 -9.86
C ARG A 45 6.72 10.26 -10.81
N GLU A 46 7.42 9.65 -11.76
CA GLU A 46 6.83 8.61 -12.62
C GLU A 46 6.43 7.38 -11.78
N GLU A 47 7.27 6.96 -10.82
CA GLU A 47 6.97 5.87 -9.87
C GLU A 47 5.79 6.24 -8.94
N GLU A 48 5.73 7.48 -8.43
CA GLU A 48 4.59 7.97 -7.61
C GLU A 48 3.29 8.08 -8.43
N GLU A 49 3.35 8.46 -9.72
CA GLU A 49 2.18 8.52 -10.61
C GLU A 49 1.69 7.10 -10.96
N GLU A 50 2.59 6.11 -11.12
CA GLU A 50 2.23 4.70 -11.38
C GLU A 50 1.61 4.03 -10.14
N GLU A 51 2.12 4.32 -8.93
CA GLU A 51 1.54 3.84 -7.67
C GLU A 51 0.14 4.43 -7.40
N GLU A 52 -0.09 5.70 -7.76
CA GLU A 52 -1.42 6.33 -7.66
C GLU A 52 -2.42 5.74 -8.67
N GLU A 53 -1.98 5.40 -9.89
CA GLU A 53 -2.82 4.70 -10.88
C GLU A 53 -3.16 3.26 -10.42
N GLU A 54 -2.20 2.52 -9.83
CA GLU A 54 -2.45 1.18 -9.27
C GLU A 54 -3.43 1.23 -8.08
N GLU A 55 -3.29 2.20 -7.17
CA GLU A 55 -4.24 2.38 -6.05
C GLU A 55 -5.66 2.76 -6.53
N GLU A 56 -5.79 3.52 -7.62
CA GLU A 56 -7.10 3.86 -8.21
C GLU A 56 -7.75 2.64 -8.87
N GLU A 57 -6.99 1.81 -9.59
CA GLU A 57 -7.48 0.56 -10.20
C GLU A 57 -7.91 -0.47 -9.14
N GLU A 58 -7.11 -0.65 -8.07
CA GLU A 58 -7.50 -1.53 -6.94
C GLU A 58 -8.79 -1.03 -6.24
N GLY A 59 -8.98 0.29 -6.13
CA GLY A 59 -10.19 0.86 -5.55
C GLY A 59 -11.43 0.68 -6.42
N GLU A 60 -11.29 0.79 -7.74
CA GLU A 60 -12.37 0.50 -8.70
C GLU A 60 -12.76 -1.00 -8.66
N GLU A 61 -11.79 -1.91 -8.58
CA GLU A 61 -12.07 -3.36 -8.45
C GLU A 61 -12.76 -3.71 -7.11
N GLU A 62 -12.41 -3.04 -6.00
CA GLU A 62 -13.10 -3.21 -4.72
C GLU A 62 -14.56 -2.70 -4.79
N GLU A 63 -14.81 -1.54 -5.41
CA GLU A 63 -16.16 -0.99 -5.56
C GLU A 63 -17.04 -1.88 -6.47
N GLU A 64 -16.51 -2.38 -7.59
CA GLU A 64 -17.23 -3.34 -8.44
C GLU A 64 -17.57 -4.64 -7.69
N GLY A 65 -16.66 -5.13 -6.84
CA GLY A 65 -16.90 -6.32 -6.02
C GLY A 65 -17.97 -6.11 -4.95
N GLU A 66 -18.00 -4.94 -4.30
CA GLU A 66 -19.06 -4.59 -3.35
C GLU A 66 -20.43 -4.48 -4.05
N GLU A 67 -20.49 -3.91 -5.26
CA GLU A 67 -21.73 -3.86 -6.07
C GLU A 67 -22.23 -5.27 -6.46
N GLU A 68 -21.32 -6.18 -6.87
CA GLU A 68 -21.69 -7.58 -7.18
C GLU A 68 -22.20 -8.34 -5.93
N GLU A 69 -21.60 -8.14 -4.76
CA GLU A 69 -22.06 -8.75 -3.51
C GLU A 69 -23.45 -8.22 -3.10
N GLU A 70 -23.71 -6.91 -3.25
CA GLU A 70 -25.04 -6.32 -3.00
C GLU A 70 -26.10 -6.87 -3.96
N GLU A 71 -25.78 -7.03 -5.26
CA GLU A 71 -26.70 -7.63 -6.24
C GLU A 71 -27.01 -9.11 -5.92
N GLU A 72 -26.01 -9.90 -5.47
CA GLU A 72 -26.24 -11.30 -5.06
C GLU A 72 -27.12 -11.39 -3.80
N GLU A 73 -26.94 -10.50 -2.81
CA GLU A 73 -27.80 -10.45 -1.61
C GLU A 73 -29.26 -10.07 -1.96
N GLU A 74 -29.47 -9.13 -2.89
CA GLU A 74 -30.81 -8.77 -3.37
C GLU A 74 -31.49 -9.93 -4.12
N GLU A 75 -30.76 -10.67 -4.97
CA GLU A 75 -31.30 -11.86 -5.66
C GLU A 75 -31.65 -13.01 -4.68
N GLU A 76 -30.85 -13.21 -3.61
CA GLU A 76 -31.15 -14.19 -2.56
C GLU A 76 -32.41 -13.80 -1.76
N GLU A 77 -32.57 -12.53 -1.36
CA GLU A 77 -33.78 -12.07 -0.66
C GLU A 77 -35.04 -12.22 -1.55
N GLU A 78 -34.98 -11.85 -2.84
CA GLU A 78 -36.11 -12.04 -3.76
C GLU A 78 -36.49 -13.53 -3.92
N GLY A 79 -35.50 -14.42 -3.96
CA GLY A 79 -35.72 -15.87 -4.03
C GLY A 79 -36.38 -16.45 -2.76
N GLU A 80 -35.98 -15.98 -1.58
CA GLU A 80 -36.61 -16.38 -0.31
C GLU A 80 -38.08 -15.91 -0.23
N GLU A 81 -38.38 -14.69 -0.71
CA GLU A 81 -39.75 -14.18 -0.77
C GLU A 81 -40.65 -15.02 -1.73
N GLU A 82 -40.12 -15.44 -2.88
CA GLU A 82 -40.86 -16.31 -3.82
C GLU A 82 -41.14 -17.71 -3.22
N GLU A 83 -40.17 -18.31 -2.51
CA GLU A 83 -40.36 -19.61 -1.84
C GLU A 83 -41.42 -19.54 -0.72
N GLU A 84 -41.45 -18.46 0.08
CA GLU A 84 -42.48 -18.25 1.10
C GLU A 84 -43.89 -18.13 0.49
N GLU A 85 -44.03 -17.43 -0.64
CA GLU A 85 -45.32 -17.30 -1.35
C GLU A 85 -45.82 -18.65 -1.89
N GLU A 86 -44.93 -19.52 -2.42
CA GLU A 86 -45.30 -20.86 -2.89
C GLU A 86 -45.75 -21.79 -1.73
N GLU A 87 -45.08 -21.74 -0.57
CA GLU A 87 -45.49 -22.54 0.61
C GLU A 87 -46.86 -22.12 1.15
N GLU A 88 -47.19 -20.82 1.14
CA GLU A 88 -48.52 -20.34 1.54
C GLU A 88 -49.63 -20.83 0.59
N GLU A 89 -49.36 -20.96 -0.71
CA GLU A 89 -50.34 -21.46 -1.68
C GLU A 89 -50.59 -22.97 -1.53
N GLU A 90 -49.56 -23.77 -1.22
CA GLU A 90 -49.69 -25.23 -1.04
C GLU A 90 -50.28 -25.63 0.33
N GLY A 91 -50.10 -24.81 1.37
CA GLY A 91 -50.56 -25.07 2.74
C GLY A 91 -52.07 -24.85 3.00
N GLY A 92 -52.80 -24.23 2.08
CA GLY A 92 -54.19 -23.77 2.29
C GLY A 92 -55.30 -24.83 2.38
N GLY A 93 -54.98 -26.12 2.24
CA GLY A 93 -55.97 -27.19 2.01
C GLY A 93 -56.09 -28.26 3.10
N GLY A 94 -56.47 -27.93 4.34
CA GLY A 94 -56.52 -28.95 5.41
C GLY A 94 -57.47 -28.66 6.59
N GLY A 95 -58.77 -28.62 6.33
CA GLY A 95 -59.79 -28.49 7.38
C GLY A 95 -59.96 -29.74 8.26
N GLY A 96 -60.07 -29.50 9.57
CA GLY A 96 -61.10 -30.09 10.42
C GLY A 96 -60.89 -31.49 11.01
N GLY A 97 -60.74 -31.53 12.34
CA GLY A 97 -61.37 -32.55 13.18
C GLY A 97 -60.44 -33.36 14.08
N GLY A 98 -60.87 -33.51 15.33
CA GLY A 98 -60.43 -34.61 16.19
C GLY A 98 -59.78 -34.15 17.48
N GLY A 99 -60.51 -34.26 18.58
CA GLY A 99 -60.04 -33.96 19.92
C GLY A 99 -59.19 -35.06 20.55
N GLY A 100 -58.82 -34.83 21.81
CA GLY A 100 -58.52 -35.89 22.75
C GLY A 100 -57.15 -35.78 23.43
N GLY A 101 -57.19 -35.34 24.69
CA GLY A 101 -56.73 -36.17 25.80
C GLY A 101 -55.24 -36.19 26.18
N GLY A 102 -55.00 -35.90 27.46
CA GLY A 102 -53.84 -36.35 28.25
C GLY A 102 -52.54 -35.58 27.97
N GLY A 103 -51.73 -35.17 28.93
CA GLY A 103 -51.59 -35.60 30.31
C GLY A 103 -50.10 -35.86 30.58
N GLY A 104 -49.53 -35.09 31.51
CA GLY A 104 -48.45 -35.57 32.38
C GLY A 104 -47.00 -35.33 31.98
N GLY A 105 -46.27 -34.70 32.92
CA GLY A 105 -44.85 -34.92 33.21
C GLY A 105 -43.87 -34.26 32.23
N GLY A 106 -42.83 -33.54 32.65
CA GLY A 106 -42.12 -33.55 33.92
C GLY A 106 -40.62 -33.70 33.62
N GLY A 107 -39.80 -32.82 34.21
CA GLY A 107 -38.33 -32.91 34.23
C GLY A 107 -37.68 -32.45 32.91
N GLY A 108 -36.68 -31.59 32.88
CA GLY A 108 -35.61 -31.40 33.86
C GLY A 108 -34.34 -32.05 33.33
N GLY A 109 -33.29 -31.24 33.14
CA GLY A 109 -31.94 -31.66 32.76
C GLY A 109 -31.56 -31.17 31.36
N GLY A 110 -30.46 -30.47 31.12
CA GLY A 110 -29.29 -30.20 31.96
C GLY A 110 -28.04 -30.36 31.09
N GLY A 111 -27.10 -29.40 31.22
CA GLY A 111 -25.73 -29.49 30.71
C GLY A 111 -25.60 -29.35 29.19
N GLY A 112 -24.65 -28.63 28.64
CA GLY A 112 -23.37 -28.19 29.18
C GLY A 112 -22.26 -28.63 28.22
N GLY A 113 -21.37 -27.70 27.89
CA GLY A 113 -20.12 -27.95 27.17
C GLY A 113 -20.28 -28.00 25.65
N GLY A 114 -19.39 -27.43 24.86
CA GLY A 114 -18.06 -26.90 25.15
C GLY A 114 -17.19 -27.05 23.90
N GLY A 115 -16.09 -26.29 23.86
CA GLY A 115 -15.04 -26.41 22.86
C GLY A 115 -15.32 -25.52 21.64
N GLY A 116 -14.53 -24.49 21.33
CA GLY A 116 -13.11 -24.30 21.58
C GLY A 116 -12.32 -24.76 20.37
N GLY A 117 -11.58 -23.82 19.77
CA GLY A 117 -10.65 -24.05 18.67
C GLY A 117 -10.88 -23.01 17.60
N GLY A 118 -9.91 -22.19 17.22
CA GLY A 118 -8.49 -22.21 17.55
C GLY A 118 -7.74 -21.55 16.40
N GLY A 119 -6.51 -21.13 16.72
CA GLY A 119 -5.53 -20.69 15.73
C GLY A 119 -5.76 -19.23 15.33
N GLY A 120 -4.93 -18.28 15.77
CA GLY A 120 -3.48 -18.30 15.55
C GLY A 120 -3.26 -17.80 14.13
N GLY A 121 -2.64 -16.67 13.89
CA GLY A 121 -1.50 -16.12 14.60
C GLY A 121 -0.48 -15.72 13.54
N GLY A 122 0.48 -14.90 13.93
CA GLY A 122 1.59 -14.48 13.06
C GLY A 122 1.21 -13.20 12.32
N GLY A 123 1.70 -12.02 12.69
CA GLY A 123 2.97 -11.75 13.34
C GLY A 123 4.06 -11.48 12.31
N GLY A 124 4.95 -10.56 12.66
CA GLY A 124 6.09 -10.18 11.84
C GLY A 124 5.78 -8.91 11.06
N GLY A 125 6.14 -7.72 11.53
CA GLY A 125 7.28 -7.40 12.36
C GLY A 125 8.49 -7.09 11.49
N GLY A 126 9.24 -6.09 11.92
CA GLY A 126 10.54 -5.76 11.36
C GLY A 126 10.43 -4.61 10.36
N GLY A 127 10.90 -3.40 10.64
CA GLY A 127 11.97 -3.04 11.55
C GLY A 127 13.10 -2.37 10.76
N GLY A 128 13.90 -1.60 11.49
CA GLY A 128 15.14 -1.03 10.97
C GLY A 128 14.90 0.35 10.35
N GLY A 129 15.11 1.45 11.06
CA GLY A 129 16.19 1.67 12.00
C GLY A 129 17.50 1.89 11.24
N GLY A 130 18.10 3.05 11.46
CA GLY A 130 19.42 3.43 10.93
C GLY A 130 19.34 4.76 10.19
N GLY A 131 19.52 5.91 10.83
CA GLY A 131 20.50 6.17 11.87
C GLY A 131 21.88 6.41 11.24
N GLY A 132 22.51 7.53 11.61
CA GLY A 132 23.87 7.89 11.23
C GLY A 132 23.89 8.93 10.13
N GLY A 133 24.10 10.21 10.46
CA GLY A 133 25.40 10.67 10.93
C GLY A 133 26.24 10.96 9.68
N GLY A 134 26.56 12.20 9.33
CA GLY A 134 27.21 13.18 10.17
C GLY A 134 28.31 13.81 9.30
N GLY A 135 28.67 15.05 9.61
CA GLY A 135 29.80 15.74 9.01
C GLY A 135 29.46 16.38 7.65
N GLY A 136 29.55 17.68 7.47
CA GLY A 136 30.26 18.67 8.25
C GLY A 136 30.71 19.77 7.28
N GLY A 137 30.70 21.00 7.76
CA GLY A 137 31.61 22.03 7.28
C GLY A 137 31.04 23.03 6.27
N GLY A 138 31.11 24.31 6.67
CA GLY A 138 31.29 25.42 5.74
C GLY A 138 30.05 26.29 5.59
N GLN A 139 29.69 27.08 6.59
CA GLN A 139 30.14 28.45 6.81
C GLN A 139 29.57 29.49 5.80
N HIS A 140 29.20 30.65 6.39
CA HIS A 140 28.99 31.97 5.78
C HIS A 140 27.62 32.16 5.10
N LYS A 141 26.80 33.16 5.42
CA LYS A 141 26.92 34.37 6.23
C LYS A 141 25.50 34.89 6.46
#